data_AF-A0A9D5K4Z3-F1
#
_entry.id   AF-A0A9D5K4Z3-F1
#
_cell.length_a   1.000
_cell.length_b   1.000
_cell.length_c   1.000
_cell.angle_alpha   90.00
_cell.angle_beta   90.00
_cell.angle_gamma   90.00
#
_symmetry.space_group_name_H-M   'P 1'
#
loop_
_entity.id
_entity.type
_entity.pdbx_description
1 polymer ?
#
loop_
_entity_poly.entity_id
_entity_poly.type
_entity_poly.pdbx_seq_one_letter_code
_entity_poly.pdbx_strand_id
1 'polypeptide(L)' 'MNGGFSSSSQSLLLHICCAPDEAWVVHTMKNVYDLYCFFCNPNISPEDEYVKRLAEARDVAERYGVPFAADY' A
#
# COMPACT_ATOMS: atom_id res chain seq x y z
N MET A 1 -24.22 -9.44 -12.78
CA MET A 1 -24.53 -10.17 -11.53
C MET A 1 -23.74 -9.52 -10.41
N ASN A 2 -24.42 -9.29 -9.29
CA ASN A 2 -24.07 -8.33 -8.25
C ASN A 2 -22.82 -8.73 -7.46
N GLY A 3 -21.74 -7.95 -7.56
CA GLY A 3 -20.63 -7.99 -6.60
C GLY A 3 -20.99 -7.20 -5.36
N GLY A 4 -21.88 -7.74 -4.52
CA GLY A 4 -22.22 -7.14 -3.24
C GLY A 4 -21.07 -7.27 -2.26
N PHE A 5 -20.56 -6.13 -1.78
CA PHE A 5 -19.65 -6.07 -0.64
C PHE A 5 -20.41 -6.54 0.62
N SER A 6 -20.17 -7.78 1.02
CA SER A 6 -20.68 -8.36 2.26
C SER A 6 -19.99 -7.68 3.45
N SER A 7 -20.76 -7.24 4.44
CA SER A 7 -20.22 -6.58 5.64
C SER A 7 -19.48 -7.56 6.55
N SER A 8 -18.19 -7.35 6.79
CA SER A 8 -17.56 -7.53 8.11
C SER A 8 -16.18 -6.88 8.27
N SER A 9 -15.56 -6.37 7.20
CA SER A 9 -14.35 -5.53 7.24
C SER A 9 -14.54 -4.35 6.30
N GLN A 10 -14.24 -3.15 6.77
CA GLN A 10 -14.22 -1.97 5.89
C GLN A 10 -12.96 -2.04 5.03
N SER A 11 -13.05 -1.73 3.74
CA SER A 11 -11.87 -1.61 2.89
C SER A 11 -11.20 -0.26 3.10
N LEU A 12 -9.87 -0.25 3.19
CA LEU A 12 -9.08 0.96 3.36
C LEU A 12 -7.94 0.99 2.34
N LEU A 13 -7.91 2.04 1.52
CA LEU A 13 -6.81 2.31 0.60
C LEU A 13 -5.79 3.23 1.29
N LEU A 14 -4.54 2.78 1.33
CA LEU A 14 -3.40 3.50 1.89
C LEU A 14 -2.58 4.12 0.76
N HIS A 15 -2.62 5.45 0.65
CA HIS A 15 -1.71 6.18 -0.22
C HIS A 15 -0.38 6.37 0.51
N ILE A 16 0.70 5.85 -0.08
CA ILE A 16 2.04 5.78 0.52
C ILE A 16 3.10 6.36 -0.44
N CYS A 17 4.22 6.82 0.12
CA CYS A 17 5.36 7.31 -0.67
C CYS A 17 6.70 6.65 -0.31
N CYS A 18 6.72 5.80 0.72
CA CYS A 18 7.89 5.02 1.12
C CYS A 18 7.49 3.83 2.01
N ALA A 19 8.38 2.85 2.13
CA ALA A 19 8.18 1.65 2.95
C ALA A 19 7.81 1.93 4.43
N PRO A 20 8.39 2.93 5.13
CA PRO A 20 7.99 3.26 6.50
C PRO A 20 6.51 3.70 6.65
N ASP A 21 5.98 4.48 5.70
CA ASP A 21 4.59 4.95 5.73
C ASP A 21 3.61 3.77 5.67
N GLU A 22 3.98 2.75 4.89
CA GLU A 22 3.22 1.52 4.76
C GLU A 22 3.36 0.60 5.98
N ALA A 23 4.60 0.30 6.38
CA ALA A 23 4.88 -0.77 7.33
C ALA A 23 4.19 -0.55 8.68
N TRP A 24 4.18 0.68 9.19
CA TRP A 24 3.52 0.99 10.46
C TRP A 24 2.00 0.84 10.39
N VAL A 25 1.40 1.36 9.34
CA VAL A 25 -0.07 1.36 9.19
C VAL A 25 -0.57 -0.04 8.88
N VAL A 26 0.11 -0.77 7.98
CA VAL A 26 -0.23 -2.16 7.67
C VAL A 26 -0.11 -3.04 8.90
N HIS A 27 0.96 -2.90 9.69
CA HIS A 27 1.12 -3.64 10.95
C HIS A 27 -0.05 -3.42 11.92
N THR A 28 -0.50 -2.18 12.05
CA THR A 28 -1.51 -1.79 13.04
C THR A 28 -2.94 -2.08 12.57
N MET A 29 -3.22 -1.94 11.26
CA MET A 29 -4.59 -1.87 10.73
C MET A 29 -5.02 -3.12 9.95
N LYS A 30 -4.09 -4.03 9.57
CA LYS A 30 -4.42 -5.22 8.75
C LYS A 30 -5.41 -6.20 9.39
N ASN A 31 -5.55 -6.16 10.72
CA ASN A 31 -6.48 -7.02 11.46
C ASN A 31 -7.87 -6.37 11.64
N VAL A 32 -8.03 -5.13 11.19
CA VAL A 32 -9.26 -4.32 11.35
C VAL A 32 -9.88 -3.99 9.99
N TYR A 33 -9.06 -3.81 8.95
CA TYR A 33 -9.48 -3.41 7.61
C TYR A 33 -8.92 -4.35 6.55
N ASP A 34 -9.64 -4.45 5.43
CA ASP A 34 -9.08 -5.00 4.20
C ASP A 34 -8.21 -3.91 3.55
N LEU A 35 -6.90 -4.01 3.75
CA LEU A 35 -5.95 -3.00 3.30
C LEU A 35 -5.56 -3.19 1.83
N TYR A 36 -5.41 -2.06 1.14
CA TYR A 36 -4.81 -1.97 -0.19
C TYR A 36 -3.80 -0.82 -0.17
N CYS A 37 -2.61 -1.01 -0.75
CA CYS A 37 -1.56 0.02 -0.81
C CYS A 37 -1.46 0.61 -2.22
N PHE A 38 -1.38 1.94 -2.31
CA PHE A 38 -1.14 2.68 -3.54
C PHE A 38 0.08 3.58 -3.37
N PHE A 39 1.14 3.30 -4.11
CA PHE A 39 2.38 4.07 -4.10
C PHE A 39 2.33 5.20 -5.13
N CYS A 40 2.48 6.44 -4.68
CA CYS A 40 2.57 7.61 -5.56
C CYS A 40 3.16 8.80 -4.79
N ASN A 41 4.21 9.44 -5.33
CA ASN A 41 4.62 10.76 -4.86
C ASN A 41 5.41 11.49 -5.95
N PRO A 42 4.82 12.50 -6.61
CA PRO A 42 5.46 13.21 -7.72
C PRO A 42 6.66 14.07 -7.29
N ASN A 43 6.88 14.25 -5.98
CA ASN A 43 7.98 15.04 -5.45
C ASN A 43 9.24 14.20 -5.17
N ILE A 44 9.24 12.89 -5.46
CA ILE A 44 10.44 12.08 -5.31
C ILE A 44 11.37 12.36 -6.48
N SER A 45 12.57 12.83 -6.16
CA SER A 45 13.64 13.06 -7.12
C SER A 45 14.98 12.75 -6.46
N PRO A 46 15.95 12.19 -7.20
CA PRO A 46 15.88 11.82 -8.62
C PRO A 46 15.09 10.51 -8.85
N GLU A 47 14.95 10.09 -10.11
CA GLU A 47 14.19 8.88 -10.51
C GLU A 47 14.70 7.61 -9.83
N ASP A 48 16.01 7.52 -9.59
CA ASP A 48 16.64 6.40 -8.86
C ASP A 48 16.13 6.27 -7.42
N GLU A 49 15.91 7.38 -6.72
CA GLU A 49 15.29 7.39 -5.39
C GLU A 49 13.82 6.93 -5.45
N TYR A 50 13.09 7.30 -6.51
CA TYR A 50 11.73 6.80 -6.73
C TYR A 50 11.72 5.28 -6.90
N VAL A 51 12.56 4.75 -7.79
CA VAL A 51 12.68 3.31 -8.06
C VAL A 51 13.06 2.56 -6.78
N LYS A 52 14.01 3.10 -6.01
CA LYS A 52 14.43 2.50 -4.75
C LYS A 52 13.29 2.47 -3.73
N ARG A 53 12.58 3.58 -3.52
CA ARG A 53 11.44 3.63 -2.57
C ARG A 53 10.29 2.74 -2.99
N LEU A 54 10.00 2.68 -4.30
CA LEU A 54 8.98 1.80 -4.87
C LEU A 54 9.32 0.33 -4.62
N ALA A 55 10.58 -0.06 -4.85
CA ALA A 55 11.04 -1.43 -4.60
C ALA A 55 10.89 -1.82 -3.12
N GLU A 56 11.37 -0.97 -2.20
CA GLU A 56 11.25 -1.24 -0.76
C GLU A 56 9.79 -1.28 -0.29
N ALA A 57 8.91 -0.43 -0.83
CA ALA A 57 7.48 -0.47 -0.49
C ALA A 57 6.82 -1.75 -1.01
N ARG A 58 7.11 -2.16 -2.26
CA ARG A 58 6.61 -3.44 -2.80
C ARG A 58 7.07 -4.63 -1.97
N ASP A 59 8.33 -4.65 -1.54
CA ASP A 59 8.87 -5.68 -0.65
C ASP A 59 8.12 -5.74 0.69
N VAL A 60 7.77 -4.60 1.27
CA VAL A 60 6.96 -4.52 2.50
C VAL A 60 5.56 -5.09 2.25
N ALA A 61 4.91 -4.69 1.17
CA ALA A 61 3.58 -5.17 0.81
C ALA A 61 3.54 -6.70 0.68
N GLU A 62 4.52 -7.28 -0.02
CA GLU A 62 4.67 -8.73 -0.18
C GLU A 62 4.86 -9.44 1.16
N ARG A 63 5.72 -8.90 2.05
CA ARG A 63 5.94 -9.47 3.39
C ARG A 63 4.68 -9.47 4.24
N TYR A 64 3.85 -8.44 4.12
CA TYR A 64 2.60 -8.36 4.87
C TYR A 64 1.42 -9.07 4.21
N GLY A 65 1.56 -9.47 2.94
CA GLY A 65 0.51 -10.08 2.13
C GLY A 65 -0.60 -9.12 1.76
N VAL A 66 -0.29 -7.84 1.52
CA VAL A 66 -1.28 -6.82 1.17
C VAL A 66 -1.23 -6.48 -0.33
N PRO A 67 -2.38 -6.30 -1.00
CA PRO A 67 -2.42 -5.83 -2.38
C PRO A 67 -1.72 -4.49 -2.56
N PHE A 68 -0.98 -4.35 -3.65
CA PHE A 68 -0.15 -3.19 -3.94
C PHE A 68 -0.31 -2.73 -5.39
N ALA A 69 -0.42 -1.42 -5.57
CA ALA A 69 -0.38 -0.76 -6.88
C ALA A 69 0.54 0.47 -6.81
N ALA A 70 1.07 0.89 -7.96
CA ALA A 70 1.87 2.10 -8.11
C ALA A 70 1.34 2.94 -9.28
N ASP A 71 1.75 4.20 -9.33
CA ASP A 71 1.40 5.13 -10.40
C ASP A 71 2.13 4.87 -11.75
N TYR A 72 3.12 3.97 -11.78
CA TYR A 72 3.87 3.55 -12.98
C TYR A 72 4.04 2.03 -13.07
#